data_AF-A0A7L1GGU0-F1
#
_entry.id   AF-A0A7L1GGU0-F1
#
_cell.length_a   1.000
_cell.length_b   1.000
_cell.length_c   1.000
_cell.angle_alpha   90.00
_cell.angle_beta   90.00
_cell.angle_gamma   90.00
#
_symmetry.space_group_name_H-M   'P 1'
#
loop_
_entity.id
_entity.type
_entity.pdbx_description
1 polymer ?
#
loop_
_entity_poly.entity_id
_entity_poly.type
_entity_poly.pdbx_seq_one_letter_code
_entity_poly.pdbx_strand_id
1 'polypeptide(L)'
;TKMATKIRVVLRPVKSIVVRFCPFETNVESTRKFLQCINHKKIQATNRNCEVTADVRHDGSEPLVDVKFADGDRLIMKGANLTTIEMLSALGSRCNAKDLKEEQKSKKKSP
;
A
#
# COMPACT_ATOMS: atom_id res chain seq x y z
N THR A 1 10.82 -20.57 -4.90
CA THR A 1 10.91 -19.09 -4.83
C THR A 1 10.36 -18.39 -6.08
N LYS A 2 9.18 -18.80 -6.58
CA LYS A 2 8.53 -18.25 -7.77
C LYS A 2 7.19 -17.61 -7.38
N MET A 3 7.19 -16.30 -7.10
CA MET A 3 5.97 -15.48 -6.97
C MET A 3 6.33 -14.00 -7.22
N ALA A 4 7.13 -13.75 -8.26
CA ALA A 4 7.51 -12.40 -8.68
C ALA A 4 7.08 -12.15 -10.13
N THR A 5 5.84 -12.52 -10.46
CA THR A 5 5.19 -12.05 -11.68
C THR A 5 4.58 -10.67 -11.43
N LYS A 6 5.35 -9.65 -11.77
CA LYS A 6 4.90 -8.41 -12.44
C LYS A 6 4.02 -7.36 -11.72
N ILE A 7 3.74 -7.41 -10.43
CA ILE A 7 3.04 -6.27 -9.79
C ILE A 7 4.03 -5.15 -9.47
N ARG A 8 4.07 -4.12 -10.32
CA ARG A 8 4.81 -2.88 -10.08
C ARG A 8 3.89 -1.89 -9.37
N VAL A 9 4.20 -1.58 -8.12
CA VAL A 9 3.54 -0.51 -7.36
C VAL A 9 4.45 0.71 -7.33
N VAL A 10 3.89 1.87 -7.68
CA VAL A 10 4.57 3.18 -7.64
C VAL A 10 3.89 4.00 -6.55
N LEU A 11 4.65 4.43 -5.53
CA LEU A 11 4.12 5.07 -4.32
C LEU A 11 4.08 6.61 -4.40
N ARG A 12 4.29 7.21 -5.58
CA ARG A 12 4.31 8.67 -5.78
C ARG A 12 3.14 9.42 -5.12
N PRO A 13 1.87 8.98 -5.25
CA PRO A 13 0.75 9.73 -4.66
C PRO A 13 0.51 9.40 -3.18
N VAL A 14 1.28 8.50 -2.59
CA VAL A 14 1.09 8.01 -1.22
C VAL A 14 1.87 8.87 -0.24
N LYS A 15 1.20 9.29 0.84
CA LYS A 15 1.81 10.01 1.97
C LYS A 15 2.33 9.04 3.02
N SER A 16 1.50 8.10 3.46
CA SER A 16 1.87 7.13 4.49
C SER A 16 1.10 5.82 4.36
N ILE A 17 1.72 4.72 4.81
CA ILE A 17 1.11 3.39 4.92
C ILE A 17 1.32 2.89 6.35
N VAL A 18 0.23 2.53 7.03
CA VAL A 18 0.27 1.85 8.32
C VAL A 18 -0.25 0.42 8.13
N VAL A 19 0.59 -0.55 8.45
CA VAL A 19 0.22 -1.97 8.41
C VAL A 19 0.08 -2.48 9.84
N ARG A 20 -1.16 -2.73 10.26
CA ARG A 20 -1.49 -3.25 11.58
C ARG A 20 -1.73 -4.75 11.51
N PHE A 21 -1.18 -5.51 12.45
CA PHE A 21 -1.48 -6.93 12.61
C PHE A 21 -1.08 -7.46 13.99
N CYS A 22 -1.75 -8.51 14.44
CA CYS A 22 -1.34 -9.32 15.58
C CYS A 22 -0.53 -10.54 15.09
N PRO A 23 0.78 -10.68 15.40
CA PRO A 23 1.61 -11.76 14.87
C PRO A 23 1.16 -13.18 15.24
N PHE A 24 0.36 -13.31 16.29
CA PHE A 24 -0.12 -14.58 16.83
C PHE A 24 -1.44 -15.05 16.21
N GLU A 25 -2.13 -14.17 15.47
CA GLU A 25 -3.34 -14.55 14.73
C GLU A 25 -2.97 -15.34 13.46
N THR A 26 -3.80 -16.32 13.10
CA THR A 26 -3.52 -17.23 11.97
C THR A 26 -3.76 -16.60 10.61
N ASN A 27 -4.50 -15.48 10.54
CA ASN A 27 -4.94 -14.82 9.31
C ASN A 27 -4.05 -13.62 8.89
N VAL A 28 -2.81 -13.52 9.37
CA VAL A 28 -1.94 -12.35 9.13
C VAL A 28 -0.88 -12.54 8.06
N GLU A 29 -0.72 -13.75 7.52
CA GLU A 29 0.35 -14.09 6.57
C GLU A 29 0.38 -13.15 5.36
N SER A 30 -0.77 -12.95 4.71
CA SER A 30 -0.91 -12.11 3.53
C SER A 30 -0.51 -10.65 3.80
N THR A 31 -0.89 -10.13 4.98
CA THR A 31 -0.62 -8.75 5.41
C THR A 31 0.86 -8.55 5.71
N ARG A 32 1.51 -9.52 6.36
CA ARG A 32 2.95 -9.50 6.59
C ARG A 32 3.75 -9.56 5.29
N LYS A 33 3.32 -10.40 4.34
CA LYS A 33 3.91 -10.46 2.99
C LYS A 33 3.72 -9.15 2.23
N PHE A 34 2.56 -8.51 2.34
CA PHE A 34 2.32 -7.19 1.77
C PHE A 34 3.31 -6.15 2.32
N LEU A 35 3.49 -6.10 3.65
CA LEU A 35 4.47 -5.22 4.30
C LEU A 35 5.89 -5.46 3.78
N GLN A 36 6.29 -6.73 3.64
CA GLN A 36 7.59 -7.09 3.08
C GLN A 36 7.74 -6.59 1.63
N CYS A 37 6.70 -6.72 0.81
CA CYS A 37 6.72 -6.25 -0.57
C CYS A 37 6.87 -4.73 -0.65
N ILE A 38 6.08 -3.95 0.09
CA ILE A 38 6.15 -2.48 0.04
C ILE A 38 7.48 -1.93 0.57
N ASN A 39 8.11 -2.63 1.52
CA ASN A 39 9.44 -2.29 2.03
C ASN A 39 10.59 -2.72 1.11
N HIS A 40 10.30 -3.38 0.00
CA HIS A 40 11.33 -3.74 -0.96
C HIS A 40 11.96 -2.48 -1.58
N LYS A 41 13.30 -2.43 -1.65
CA LYS A 41 14.08 -1.25 -2.10
C LYS A 41 13.59 -0.64 -3.41
N LYS A 42 13.16 -1.48 -4.37
CA LYS A 42 12.63 -1.01 -5.67
C LYS A 42 11.34 -0.21 -5.55
N ILE A 43 10.45 -0.56 -4.61
CA ILE A 43 9.18 0.15 -4.39
C ILE A 43 9.45 1.42 -3.57
N GLN A 44 10.25 1.33 -2.50
CA GLN A 44 10.64 2.49 -1.69
C GLN A 44 11.38 3.56 -2.51
N ALA A 45 12.17 3.16 -3.52
CA ALA A 45 12.83 4.10 -4.43
C ALA A 45 11.85 4.96 -5.27
N THR A 46 10.59 4.53 -5.44
CA THR A 46 9.59 5.30 -6.20
C THR A 46 9.07 6.52 -5.44
N ASN A 47 9.17 6.51 -4.11
CA ASN A 47 8.83 7.64 -3.25
C ASN A 47 9.52 7.48 -1.89
N ARG A 48 10.67 8.14 -1.70
CA ARG A 48 11.42 8.11 -0.43
C ARG A 48 10.73 8.86 0.72
N ASN A 49 9.75 9.70 0.41
CA ASN A 49 9.00 10.46 1.39
C ASN A 49 7.76 9.70 1.91
N CYS A 50 7.41 8.56 1.30
CA CYS A 50 6.33 7.72 1.77
C CYS A 50 6.73 7.04 3.08
N GLU A 51 6.07 7.40 4.17
CA GLU A 51 6.28 6.76 5.46
C GLU A 51 5.60 5.38 5.49
N VAL A 52 6.33 4.32 5.83
CA VAL A 52 5.76 2.97 5.97
C VAL A 52 6.03 2.46 7.39
N THR A 53 4.95 2.23 8.13
CA THR A 53 5.00 1.88 9.56
C THR A 53 4.27 0.56 9.82
N ALA A 54 4.86 -0.29 10.65
CA ALA A 54 4.23 -1.51 11.15
C ALA A 54 3.68 -1.27 12.57
N ASP A 55 2.36 -1.34 12.72
CA ASP A 55 1.64 -1.25 14.00
C ASP A 55 1.39 -2.68 14.52
N VAL A 56 2.39 -3.27 15.17
CA VAL A 56 2.35 -4.64 15.68
C VAL A 56 1.62 -4.68 17.02
N ARG A 57 0.64 -5.57 17.16
CA ARG A 57 -0.22 -5.67 18.35
C ARG A 57 -0.32 -7.09 18.91
N HIS A 58 -0.93 -7.21 20.07
CA HIS A 58 -1.38 -8.49 20.63
C HIS A 58 -2.75 -8.31 21.31
N ASP A 59 -3.73 -7.85 20.55
CA ASP A 59 -5.09 -7.49 21.02
C ASP A 59 -6.19 -8.32 20.34
N GLY A 60 -5.82 -9.35 19.57
CA GLY A 60 -6.76 -10.15 18.77
C GLY A 60 -7.41 -9.40 17.60
N SER A 61 -6.93 -8.18 17.28
CA SER A 61 -7.50 -7.40 16.18
C SER A 61 -7.16 -7.98 14.80
N GLU A 62 -8.13 -7.89 13.88
CA GLU A 62 -7.92 -8.27 12.49
C GLU A 62 -6.82 -7.41 11.84
N PRO A 63 -6.00 -8.01 10.95
CA PRO A 63 -4.98 -7.25 10.24
C PRO A 63 -5.60 -6.20 9.32
N LEU A 64 -4.97 -5.03 9.25
CA LEU A 64 -5.47 -3.87 8.51
C LEU A 64 -4.32 -3.12 7.85
N VAL A 65 -4.51 -2.73 6.59
CA VAL A 65 -3.63 -1.80 5.89
C VAL A 65 -4.36 -0.49 5.70
N ASP A 66 -3.77 0.59 6.20
CA ASP A 66 -4.25 1.96 6.05
C ASP A 66 -3.29 2.77 5.19
N VAL A 67 -3.75 3.21 4.03
CA VAL A 67 -2.98 4.03 3.09
C VAL A 67 -3.58 5.43 3.05
N LYS A 68 -2.78 6.43 3.37
CA LYS A 68 -3.13 7.85 3.21
C LYS A 68 -2.42 8.41 1.98
N PHE A 69 -3.18 9.07 1.11
CA PHE A 69 -2.65 9.72 -0.08
C PHE A 69 -2.31 11.19 0.20
N ALA A 70 -1.47 11.78 -0.64
CA ALA A 70 -1.03 13.16 -0.50
C ALA A 70 -2.18 14.18 -0.64
N ASP A 71 -3.25 13.82 -1.37
CA ASP A 71 -4.46 14.63 -1.54
C ASP A 71 -5.48 14.48 -0.41
N GLY A 72 -5.16 13.71 0.63
CA GLY A 72 -6.02 13.49 1.80
C GLY A 72 -6.95 12.29 1.69
N ASP A 73 -7.09 11.67 0.52
CA ASP A 73 -7.87 10.44 0.38
C ASP A 73 -7.23 9.29 1.18
N ARG A 74 -8.05 8.27 1.47
CA ARG A 74 -7.64 7.09 2.23
C ARG A 74 -8.12 5.80 1.57
N LEU A 75 -7.26 4.79 1.58
CA LEU A 75 -7.58 3.41 1.21
C LEU A 75 -7.37 2.53 2.44
N ILE A 76 -8.43 1.85 2.87
CA ILE A 76 -8.39 0.89 3.99
C ILE A 76 -8.64 -0.51 3.42
N MET A 77 -7.74 -1.45 3.72
CA MET A 77 -7.87 -2.85 3.33
C MET A 77 -7.87 -3.72 4.58
N LYS A 78 -8.95 -4.48 4.78
CA LYS A 78 -9.08 -5.46 5.88
C LYS A 78 -8.42 -6.76 5.46
N GLY A 79 -7.25 -7.04 6.01
CA GLY A 79 -6.33 -8.09 5.52
C GLY A 79 -6.75 -9.51 5.85
N ALA A 80 -7.73 -9.73 6.73
CA ALA A 80 -8.11 -11.06 7.24
C ALA A 80 -8.49 -12.04 6.12
N ASN A 81 -9.12 -11.54 5.06
CA ASN A 81 -9.62 -12.32 3.92
C ASN A 81 -9.04 -11.84 2.58
N LEU A 82 -7.93 -11.11 2.61
CA LEU A 82 -7.26 -10.61 1.40
C LEU A 82 -5.92 -11.29 1.20
N THR A 83 -5.65 -11.68 -0.03
CA THR A 83 -4.33 -12.12 -0.46
C THR A 83 -3.36 -10.94 -0.61
N THR A 84 -2.07 -11.22 -0.54
CA THR A 84 -1.03 -10.21 -0.82
C THR A 84 -1.20 -9.59 -2.21
N ILE A 85 -1.62 -10.38 -3.20
CA ILE A 85 -1.81 -9.92 -4.59
C ILE A 85 -2.98 -8.96 -4.70
N GLU A 86 -4.11 -9.24 -4.06
CA GLU A 86 -5.27 -8.34 -4.03
C GLU A 86 -4.92 -7.00 -3.39
N MET A 87 -4.22 -7.01 -2.26
CA MET A 87 -3.78 -5.77 -1.60
C MET A 87 -2.81 -4.94 -2.47
N LEU A 88 -1.81 -5.59 -3.09
CA LEU A 88 -0.87 -4.90 -3.98
C LEU A 88 -1.57 -4.36 -5.24
N SER A 89 -2.52 -5.12 -5.80
CA SER A 89 -3.26 -4.72 -7.01
C SER A 89 -4.21 -3.56 -6.72
N ALA A 90 -4.91 -3.58 -5.59
CA ALA A 90 -5.76 -2.49 -5.14
C ALA A 90 -4.94 -1.20 -4.91
N LEU A 91 -3.80 -1.31 -4.24
CA LEU A 91 -2.89 -0.17 -4.04
C LEU A 91 -2.37 0.37 -5.38
N GLY A 92 -1.85 -0.50 -6.26
CA GLY A 92 -1.33 -0.10 -7.57
C GLY A 92 -2.38 0.59 -8.44
N SER A 93 -3.61 0.05 -8.48
CA SER A 93 -4.74 0.65 -9.21
C SER A 93 -5.07 2.05 -8.69
N ARG A 94 -5.13 2.23 -7.37
CA ARG A 94 -5.40 3.53 -6.75
C ARG A 94 -4.28 4.54 -6.98
N CYS A 95 -3.03 4.12 -6.92
CA CYS A 95 -1.89 4.99 -7.26
C CYS A 95 -1.95 5.46 -8.71
N ASN A 96 -2.14 4.53 -9.66
CA ASN A 96 -2.20 4.86 -11.09
C ASN A 96 -3.35 5.83 -11.40
N ALA A 97 -4.52 5.60 -10.81
CA ALA A 97 -5.67 6.48 -11.00
C ALA A 97 -5.42 7.91 -10.47
N LYS A 98 -4.64 8.07 -9.40
CA LYS A 98 -4.28 9.38 -8.84
C LYS A 98 -3.22 10.10 -9.67
N ASP A 99 -2.20 9.37 -10.12
CA ASP A 99 -1.17 9.93 -11.01
C ASP A 99 -1.80 10.50 -12.30
N LEU A 100 -2.73 9.76 -12.93
CA LEU A 100 -3.45 10.23 -14.12
C LEU A 100 -4.30 11.49 -13.86
N LYS A 101 -4.91 11.60 -12.68
CA LYS A 101 -5.70 12.79 -12.30
C LYS A 101 -4.82 14.03 -12.11
N GLU A 102 -3.63 13.87 -11.51
CA GLU A 102 -2.69 14.98 -11.31
C GLU A 102 -2.07 15.46 -12.64
N GLU A 103 -1.77 14.55 -13.57
CA GLU A 103 -1.33 14.91 -14.92
C GLU A 103 -2.38 15.71 -15.69
N GLN A 104 -3.66 15.34 -15.58
CA GLN A 104 -4.76 16.06 -16.22
C GLN A 104 -5.00 17.45 -15.60
N LYS A 105 -4.87 17.59 -14.28
CA LYS A 105 -4.94 18.90 -13.61
C LYS A 105 -3.81 19.83 -14.04
N SER A 106 -2.61 19.27 -14.21
CA SER A 106 -1.43 20.05 -14.63
C SER A 106 -1.58 20.57 -16.06
N LYS A 107 -2.09 19.75 -16.99
CA LYS A 107 -2.36 20.17 -18.39
C LYS A 107 -3.45 21.25 -18.51
N LYS A 108 -4.43 21.29 -17.60
CA LYS A 108 -5.47 22.33 -17.58
C LYS A 108 -5.00 23.66 -16.97
N LYS A 109 -3.88 23.67 -16.25
CA LYS A 109 -3.33 24.86 -15.58
C LYS A 109 -2.27 25.58 -16.41
N SER A 110 -1.81 25.00 -17.52
CA SER A 110 -0.88 25.64 -18.46
C SER A 110 -1.67 26.34 -19.57
N PRO A 111 -1.70 27.68 -19.64
CA PRO A 111 -2.23 28.44 -20.79
C PRO A 111 -1.35 28.27 -22.03
#